data_AF-A0A1C5W7P1-F1
#
_entry.id   AF-A0A1C5W7P1-F1
#
_cell.length_a   1.000
_cell.length_b   1.000
_cell.length_c   1.000
_cell.angle_alpha   90.00
_cell.angle_beta   90.00
_cell.angle_gamma   90.00
#
_symmetry.space_group_name_H-M   'P 1'
#
loop_
_entity.id
_entity.type
_entity.pdbx_description
1 polymer ?
#
loop_
_entity_poly.entity_id
_entity_poly.type
_entity_poly.pdbx_seq_one_letter_code
_entity_poly.pdbx_strand_id
1 'polypeptide(L)'
;MTAYTITPEERKLLNKLEKSLDKLVINYDIAKHEELIEWLHDDKENFINDLKWRIAGGTMKNEVLPDGYIEACKEILRAIEE
;
A
#
# COMPACT_ATOMS: atom_id res chain seq x y z
N MET A 1 -4.59 -4.59 22.57
CA MET A 1 -4.05 -4.84 21.22
C MET A 1 -2.75 -5.59 21.38
N THR A 2 -2.70 -6.86 21.00
CA THR A 2 -1.45 -7.61 20.88
C THR A 2 -0.63 -6.96 19.78
N ALA A 3 0.64 -6.66 20.03
CA ALA A 3 1.53 -6.15 18.99
C ALA A 3 1.69 -7.26 17.93
N TYR A 4 1.09 -7.05 16.76
CA TYR A 4 1.25 -7.95 15.64
C TYR A 4 2.74 -8.02 15.28
N THR A 5 3.29 -9.24 15.26
CA THR A 5 4.72 -9.43 14.94
C THR A 5 4.83 -9.81 13.48
N ILE A 6 5.47 -8.94 12.70
CA ILE A 6 5.73 -9.15 11.27
C ILE A 6 6.59 -10.41 11.09
N THR A 7 6.09 -11.34 10.30
CA THR A 7 6.79 -12.58 9.95
C THR A 7 7.94 -12.33 8.97
N PRO A 8 8.89 -13.27 8.82
CA PRO A 8 9.97 -13.12 7.83
C PRO A 8 9.48 -12.95 6.39
N GLU A 9 8.40 -13.62 5.99
CA GLU A 9 7.83 -13.49 4.64
C GLU A 9 7.17 -12.13 4.43
N GLU A 10 6.46 -11.62 5.43
CA GLU A 10 5.88 -10.26 5.36
C GLU A 10 6.96 -9.19 5.34
N ARG A 11 8.04 -9.36 6.12
CA ARG A 11 9.20 -8.47 6.04
C ARG A 11 9.84 -8.50 4.66
N LYS A 12 9.91 -9.66 4.02
CA LYS A 12 10.41 -9.79 2.65
C LYS A 12 9.49 -9.10 1.65
N LEU A 13 8.17 -9.18 1.82
CA LEU A 13 7.19 -8.43 1.02
C LEU A 13 7.37 -6.91 1.19
N LEU A 14 7.48 -6.43 2.43
CA LEU A 14 7.72 -5.01 2.72
C LEU A 14 9.02 -4.52 2.05
N ASN A 15 10.11 -5.27 2.17
CA ASN A 15 11.37 -4.94 1.52
C ASN A 15 11.28 -4.96 -0.02
N LYS A 16 10.49 -5.88 -0.60
CA LYS A 16 10.25 -5.94 -2.05
C LYS A 16 9.50 -4.69 -2.54
N LEU A 17 8.61 -4.15 -1.71
CA LEU A 17 7.72 -3.04 -2.05
C LEU A 17 8.15 -1.68 -1.50
N GLU A 18 9.30 -1.58 -0.83
CA GLU A 18 9.78 -0.39 -0.11
C GLU A 18 9.56 0.92 -0.89
N LYS A 19 10.08 1.00 -2.12
CA LYS A 19 9.96 2.20 -2.98
C LYS A 19 8.54 2.54 -3.43
N SER A 20 7.66 1.55 -3.44
CA SER A 20 6.26 1.71 -3.82
C SER A 20 5.43 2.12 -2.61
N LEU A 21 5.73 1.56 -1.44
CA LEU A 21 5.16 1.97 -0.16
C LEU A 21 5.57 3.39 0.22
N ASP A 22 6.81 3.82 -0.07
CA ASP A 22 7.25 5.20 0.13
C ASP A 22 6.31 6.20 -0.54
N LYS A 23 5.79 5.89 -1.74
CA LYS A 23 4.88 6.79 -2.45
C LYS A 23 3.53 6.90 -1.76
N LEU A 24 3.02 5.80 -1.21
CA LEU A 24 1.79 5.80 -0.41
C LEU A 24 1.98 6.55 0.91
N VAL A 25 3.16 6.44 1.54
CA VAL A 25 3.50 7.22 2.74
C VAL A 25 3.60 8.71 2.43
N ILE A 26 4.30 9.08 1.35
CA ILE A 26 4.41 10.48 0.91
C ILE A 26 3.03 11.07 0.57
N ASN A 27 2.15 10.28 -0.02
CA ASN A 27 0.78 10.68 -0.33
C ASN A 27 -0.19 10.60 0.86
N TYR A 28 0.28 10.12 2.03
CA TYR A 28 -0.53 9.92 3.24
C TYR A 28 -1.67 8.90 3.11
N ASP A 29 -1.60 7.97 2.16
CA ASP A 29 -2.56 6.84 2.09
C ASP A 29 -2.30 5.80 3.17
N ILE A 30 -1.06 5.69 3.61
CA ILE A 30 -0.62 4.89 4.76
C ILE A 30 0.35 5.72 5.60
N ALA A 31 0.40 5.51 6.90
CA ALA A 31 1.33 6.26 7.76
C ALA A 31 2.75 5.69 7.78
N LYS A 32 2.90 4.39 7.49
CA LYS A 32 4.17 3.63 7.53
C LYS A 32 4.04 2.36 6.69
N HIS A 33 5.17 1.76 6.32
CA HIS A 33 5.18 0.55 5.48
C HIS A 33 4.45 -0.63 6.12
N GLU A 34 4.55 -0.78 7.44
CA GLU A 34 3.92 -1.88 8.18
C GLU A 34 2.39 -1.85 8.10
N GLU A 35 1.77 -0.71 7.80
CA GLU A 35 0.32 -0.65 7.60
C GLU A 35 -0.13 -1.50 6.43
N LEU A 36 0.71 -1.78 5.43
CA LEU A 36 0.38 -2.77 4.40
C LEU A 36 -0.02 -4.10 5.05
N ILE A 37 0.77 -4.59 6.01
CA ILE A 37 0.50 -5.87 6.67
C ILE A 37 -0.75 -5.75 7.55
N GLU A 38 -0.88 -4.65 8.29
CA GLU A 38 -2.08 -4.39 9.11
C GLU A 38 -3.36 -4.45 8.25
N TRP A 39 -3.38 -3.79 7.08
CA TRP A 39 -4.49 -3.82 6.13
C TRP A 39 -4.74 -5.20 5.54
N LEU A 40 -3.69 -5.95 5.17
CA LEU A 40 -3.83 -7.29 4.62
C LEU A 40 -4.44 -8.29 5.62
N HIS A 41 -4.30 -8.06 6.93
CA HIS A 41 -4.90 -8.89 7.97
C HIS A 41 -6.28 -8.40 8.42
N ASP A 42 -6.52 -7.09 8.47
CA ASP A 42 -7.75 -6.50 9.00
C ASP A 42 -8.83 -6.35 7.92
N ASP A 43 -8.52 -5.66 6.82
CA ASP A 43 -9.47 -5.39 5.72
C ASP A 43 -8.77 -5.37 4.36
N LYS A 44 -8.33 -6.56 3.92
CA LYS A 44 -7.64 -6.75 2.65
C LYS A 44 -8.48 -6.30 1.45
N GLU A 45 -9.80 -6.53 1.51
CA GLU A 45 -10.69 -6.22 0.39
C GLU A 45 -10.81 -4.71 0.19
N ASN A 46 -11.01 -3.95 1.27
CA ASN A 46 -11.06 -2.51 1.17
C ASN A 46 -9.74 -1.92 0.68
N PHE A 47 -8.60 -2.40 1.18
CA PHE A 47 -7.29 -1.94 0.72
C PHE A 47 -7.05 -2.22 -0.78
N ILE A 48 -7.47 -3.39 -1.28
CA ILE A 48 -7.44 -3.70 -2.71
C ILE A 48 -8.33 -2.76 -3.51
N ASN A 49 -9.53 -2.44 -3.00
CA ASN A 49 -10.44 -1.52 -3.65
C ASN A 49 -9.87 -0.10 -3.72
N ASP A 50 -9.22 0.36 -2.66
CA ASP A 50 -8.53 1.65 -2.62
C ASP A 50 -7.41 1.72 -3.67
N LEU A 51 -6.56 0.68 -3.75
CA LEU A 51 -5.54 0.59 -4.80
C LEU A 51 -6.15 0.61 -6.21
N LYS A 52 -7.24 -0.11 -6.44
CA LYS A 52 -7.95 -0.12 -7.74
C LYS A 52 -8.54 1.25 -8.07
N TRP A 53 -9.11 1.94 -7.09
CA TRP A 53 -9.62 3.30 -7.25
C TRP A 53 -8.49 4.27 -7.61
N ARG A 54 -7.35 4.21 -6.91
CA ARG A 54 -6.15 4.99 -7.23
C ARG A 54 -5.67 4.72 -8.66
N ILE A 55 -5.55 3.46 -9.06
CA ILE A 55 -5.13 3.05 -10.42
C ILE A 55 -6.07 3.59 -11.50
N ALA A 56 -7.37 3.68 -11.22
CA ALA A 56 -8.38 4.22 -12.12
C ALA A 56 -8.35 5.76 -12.24
N GLY A 57 -7.42 6.44 -11.57
CA GLY A 57 -7.32 7.91 -11.54
C GLY A 57 -8.08 8.55 -10.37
N GLY A 58 -8.44 7.77 -9.36
CA GLY A 58 -9.04 8.26 -8.14
C GLY A 58 -8.12 9.20 -7.36
N THR A 59 -8.59 10.43 -7.14
CA THR A 59 -7.88 11.47 -6.39
C THR A 59 -8.81 12.23 -5.46
N MET A 60 -8.27 12.75 -4.37
CA MET A 60 -8.94 13.70 -3.50
C MET A 60 -8.91 15.11 -4.10
N LYS A 61 -9.77 16.01 -3.61
CA LYS A 61 -9.82 17.39 -4.09
C LYS A 61 -8.50 18.12 -3.79
N ASN A 62 -7.90 18.71 -4.83
CA ASN A 62 -6.61 19.41 -4.77
C ASN A 62 -5.40 18.54 -4.41
N GLU A 63 -5.54 17.21 -4.51
CA GLU A 63 -4.42 16.30 -4.29
C GLU A 63 -3.43 16.36 -5.47
N VAL A 64 -2.14 16.31 -5.15
CA VAL A 64 -1.06 16.17 -6.13
C VAL A 64 -0.33 14.87 -5.81
N LEU A 65 -0.57 13.86 -6.64
CA LEU A 65 0.06 12.56 -6.47
C LEU A 65 1.57 12.65 -6.75
N PRO A 66 2.42 11.91 -6.01
CA PRO A 66 3.84 11.88 -6.29
C PRO A 66 4.15 11.17 -7.62
N ASP A 67 5.29 11.48 -8.22
CA ASP A 67 5.71 10.87 -9.48
C ASP A 67 5.81 9.34 -9.36
N GLY A 68 5.20 8.63 -10.33
CA GLY A 68 5.16 7.17 -10.36
C GLY A 68 4.27 6.53 -9.28
N TYR A 69 3.38 7.30 -8.64
CA TYR A 69 2.44 6.79 -7.63
C TYR A 69 1.50 5.72 -8.18
N ILE A 70 0.98 5.91 -9.38
CA ILE A 70 0.06 4.96 -10.01
C ILE A 70 0.77 3.63 -10.31
N GLU A 71 2.02 3.67 -10.76
CA GLU A 71 2.86 2.50 -10.97
C GLU A 71 3.12 1.78 -9.64
N ALA A 72 3.38 2.52 -8.56
CA ALA A 72 3.53 1.93 -7.23
C ALA A 72 2.25 1.21 -6.77
N CYS A 73 1.07 1.80 -6.98
CA CYS A 73 -0.20 1.13 -6.66
C CYS A 73 -0.37 -0.17 -7.45
N LYS A 74 -0.01 -0.19 -8.74
CA LYS A 74 -0.04 -1.41 -9.57
C LYS A 74 0.93 -2.48 -9.08
N GLU A 75 2.14 -2.09 -8.68
CA GLU A 75 3.15 -3.02 -8.15
C GLU A 75 2.71 -3.66 -6.84
N ILE A 76 2.16 -2.87 -5.92
CA ILE A 76 1.61 -3.37 -4.65
C ILE A 76 0.46 -4.33 -4.92
N LEU A 77 -0.51 -3.92 -5.77
CA LEU A 77 -1.67 -4.75 -6.09
C LEU A 77 -1.26 -6.12 -6.66
N ARG A 78 -0.32 -6.15 -7.62
CA ARG A 78 0.19 -7.41 -8.17
C ARG A 78 0.84 -8.28 -7.10
N ALA A 79 1.65 -7.68 -6.21
CA ALA A 79 2.38 -8.43 -5.19
C ALA A 79 1.48 -9.05 -4.10
N ILE A 80 0.25 -8.57 -3.91
CA ILE A 80 -0.70 -9.09 -2.90
C ILE A 80 -1.82 -9.96 -3.48
N GLU A 81 -1.98 -9.95 -4.82
CA GLU A 81 -2.88 -10.83 -5.57
C GLU A 81 -2.13 -12.08 -6.13
N GLU A 82 -0.80 -12.05 -6.24
CA GLU A 82 0.09 -13.22 -6.49
C GLU A 82 0.12 -14.21 -5.32
#